data_AF-A0A392NLW9-F1
#
_entry.id   AF-A0A392NLW9-F1
#
_cell.length_a   1.000
_cell.length_b   1.000
_cell.length_c   1.000
_cell.angle_alpha   90.00
_cell.angle_beta   90.00
_cell.angle_gamma   90.00
#
_symmetry.space_group_name_H-M   'P 1'
#
loop_
_entity.id
_entity.type
_entity.pdbx_description
1 polymer ?
#
loop_
_entity_poly.entity_id
_entity_poly.type
_entity_poly.pdbx_seq_one_letter_code
_entity_poly.pdbx_strand_id
1 'polypeptide(L)' 'MWLVLKFLHRAADLTLVPSVAIGKDLEEARVTAANKIRLWNKGVDSESFNPRNGEPDKPLVVHVGRLGVEKSLDFLK' A
#
# COMPACT_ATOMS: atom_id res chain seq x y z
N MET A 1 5.80 4.01 18.12
CA MET A 1 6.04 3.68 16.70
C MET A 1 6.76 4.79 15.93
N TRP A 2 6.22 6.02 15.89
CA TRP A 2 6.78 7.13 15.10
C TRP A 2 8.25 7.48 15.35
N LEU A 3 8.75 7.34 16.58
CA LEU A 3 10.17 7.62 16.90
C LEU A 3 11.12 6.66 16.19
N VAL A 4 10.73 5.39 16.04
CA VAL A 4 11.54 4.38 15.32
C VAL A 4 11.58 4.70 13.83
N LEU A 5 10.44 5.07 13.24
CA LEU A 5 10.38 5.51 11.85
C LEU A 5 11.25 6.74 11.60
N LYS A 6 11.18 7.75 12.50
CA LYS A 6 12.04 8.94 12.44
C LYS A 6 13.53 8.58 12.50
N PHE A 7 13.91 7.68 13.40
CA PHE A 7 15.29 7.24 13.54
C PHE A 7 15.81 6.60 12.23
N LEU A 8 15.07 5.66 11.66
CA LEU A 8 15.48 4.95 10.45
C LEU A 8 15.48 5.85 9.21
N HIS A 9 14.40 6.61 8.99
CA HIS A 9 14.20 7.36 7.75
C HIS A 9 14.96 8.69 7.67
N ARG A 10 15.43 9.24 8.81
CA ARG A 10 16.29 10.44 8.78
C ARG A 10 17.67 10.17 8.21
N ALA A 11 18.20 8.95 8.43
CA ALA A 11 19.48 8.51 7.90
C ALA A 11 19.43 8.17 6.40
N ALA A 12 18.23 7.97 5.84
CA ALA A 12 18.07 7.64 4.42
C ALA A 12 18.17 8.88 3.52
N ASP A 13 18.77 8.71 2.35
CA ASP A 13 18.78 9.71 1.27
C ASP A 13 17.41 9.83 0.60
N LEU A 14 16.70 8.69 0.50
CA LEU A 14 15.38 8.59 -0.10
C LEU A 14 14.49 7.64 0.69
N THR A 15 13.25 8.06 0.92
CA THR A 15 12.20 7.23 1.53
C THR A 15 11.15 6.89 0.47
N LEU A 16 11.17 5.63 0.05
CA LEU A 16 10.23 5.11 -0.95
C LEU A 16 8.94 4.66 -0.27
N VAL A 17 7.80 5.17 -0.73
CA VAL A 17 6.47 4.84 -0.21
C VAL A 17 5.62 4.20 -1.30
N PRO A 18 4.77 3.19 -0.97
CA PRO A 18 3.99 2.49 -1.99
C PRO A 18 2.69 3.20 -2.38
N SER A 19 2.34 4.29 -1.68
CA SER A 19 1.15 5.08 -1.97
C SER A 19 1.32 6.53 -1.54
N VAL A 20 0.54 7.42 -2.14
CA VAL A 20 0.48 8.83 -1.77
C VAL A 20 -0.03 9.00 -0.33
N ALA A 21 -0.98 8.16 0.11
CA ALA A 21 -1.51 8.21 1.47
C ALA A 21 -0.41 8.00 2.51
N ILE A 22 0.41 6.95 2.36
CA ILE A 22 1.54 6.71 3.27
C ILE A 22 2.54 7.88 3.20
N GLY A 23 2.80 8.43 2.01
CA GLY A 23 3.65 9.61 1.86
C GLY A 23 3.17 10.80 2.70
N LYS A 24 1.87 11.10 2.66
CA LYS A 24 1.25 12.16 3.46
C LYS A 24 1.35 11.88 4.95
N ASP A 25 1.06 10.65 5.38
CA ASP A 25 1.19 10.27 6.80
C ASP A 25 2.62 10.46 7.33
N LEU A 26 3.64 10.10 6.52
CA LEU A 26 5.04 10.30 6.90
C LEU A 26 5.42 11.78 6.94
N GLU A 27 4.90 12.60 6.02
CA GLU A 27 5.13 14.05 5.97
C GLU A 27 4.48 14.75 7.18
N GLU A 28 3.21 14.47 7.47
CA GLU A 28 2.46 15.02 8.61
C GLU A 28 3.11 14.64 9.94
N ALA A 29 3.53 13.38 10.08
CA ALA A 29 4.24 12.92 11.27
C ALA A 29 5.69 13.43 11.36
N ARG A 30 6.18 14.16 10.35
CA ARG A 30 7.55 14.68 10.22
C ARG A 30 8.60 13.58 10.37
N VAL A 31 8.38 12.46 9.68
CA VAL A 31 9.28 11.29 9.72
C VAL A 31 10.62 11.61 9.07
N THR A 32 10.59 12.22 7.89
CA THR A 32 11.76 12.75 7.18
C THR A 32 11.38 14.03 6.45
N ALA A 33 12.32 14.70 5.78
CA ALA A 33 12.01 15.88 4.99
C ALA A 33 11.12 15.51 3.79
N ALA A 34 10.11 16.32 3.49
CA ALA A 34 9.13 16.03 2.42
C ALA A 34 9.81 15.79 1.06
N ASN A 35 10.87 16.54 0.76
CA ASN A 35 11.64 16.39 -0.47
C ASN A 35 12.40 15.05 -0.57
N LYS A 36 12.51 14.26 0.51
CA LYS A 36 13.08 12.90 0.52
C LYS A 36 12.03 11.79 0.33
N ILE A 37 10.74 12.10 0.32
CA ILE A 37 9.68 11.10 0.16
C ILE A 37 9.37 10.93 -1.33
N ARG A 38 9.42 9.70 -1.85
CA ARG A 38 9.11 9.39 -3.25
C ARG A 38 8.19 8.20 -3.38
N LEU A 39 7.26 8.30 -4.33
CA LEU A 39 6.35 7.22 -4.65
C LEU A 39 7.09 6.12 -5.42
N TRP A 40 7.01 4.90 -4.92
CA TRP A 40 7.41 3.68 -5.63
C TRP A 40 6.20 2.76 -5.69
N ASN A 41 5.46 2.84 -6.80
CA ASN A 41 4.29 2.00 -6.99
C ASN A 41 4.70 0.53 -7.14
N LYS A 42 3.85 -0.37 -6.67
CA LYS A 42 4.04 -1.81 -6.89
C LYS A 42 3.80 -2.12 -8.36
N GLY A 43 4.73 -2.86 -8.97
CA GLY A 43 4.50 -3.50 -10.27
C GLY A 43 3.64 -4.75 -10.12
N VAL A 44 3.01 -5.17 -11.22
CA VAL A 44 2.33 -6.46 -11.36
C VAL A 44 2.92 -7.16 -12.57
N ASP A 45 3.18 -8.46 -12.46
CA ASP A 45 3.60 -9.29 -13.59
C ASP A 45 2.43 -9.45 -14.56
N SER A 46 2.51 -8.74 -15.69
CA SER A 46 1.48 -8.74 -16.72
C SER A 46 1.48 -9.98 -17.61
N GLU A 47 2.47 -10.86 -17.51
CA GLU A 47 2.45 -12.15 -18.20
C GLU A 47 1.59 -13.15 -17.42
N SER A 48 1.85 -13.28 -16.12
CA SER A 48 1.08 -14.18 -15.24
C SER A 48 -0.34 -13.66 -14.95
N PHE A 49 -0.52 -12.35 -14.80
CA PHE A 49 -1.81 -11.73 -14.49
C PHE A 49 -2.47 -11.09 -15.72
N ASN A 50 -2.85 -11.91 -16.70
CA ASN A 50 -3.44 -11.48 -17.99
C ASN A 50 -4.75 -12.23 -18.31
N PRO A 51 -5.87 -11.92 -17.64
CA PRO A 51 -7.13 -12.66 -17.81
C PRO A 51 -7.75 -12.44 -19.20
N ARG A 52 -8.21 -13.52 -19.84
CA ARG A 52 -8.82 -13.48 -21.19
C ARG A 52 -10.30 -13.86 -21.25
N ASN A 53 -10.83 -14.58 -20.25
CA ASN A 53 -12.20 -15.10 -20.21
C ASN A 53 -12.86 -14.86 -18.84
N GLY A 54 -14.19 -14.73 -18.78
CA GLY A 54 -14.98 -14.59 -17.54
C GLY A 54 -16.49 -14.75 -17.76
N GLU A 55 -17.26 -14.96 -16.69
CA GLU A 55 -18.74 -14.96 -16.68
C GLU A 55 -19.28 -13.63 -16.15
N PRO A 56 -19.76 -12.71 -17.01
CA PRO A 56 -20.17 -11.37 -16.59
C PRO A 56 -21.54 -11.32 -15.89
N ASP A 57 -22.39 -12.33 -16.07
CA ASP A 57 -23.82 -12.27 -15.71
C ASP A 57 -24.14 -12.60 -14.25
N LYS A 58 -23.13 -12.85 -13.41
CA LYS A 58 -23.30 -13.15 -11.98
C LYS A 58 -22.48 -12.19 -11.14
N PRO A 59 -23.09 -11.43 -10.21
CA PRO A 59 -22.32 -10.64 -9.26
C PRO A 59 -21.50 -11.57 -8.37
N LEU A 60 -20.18 -11.35 -8.34
CA LEU A 60 -19.24 -12.13 -7.54
C LEU A 60 -18.44 -11.20 -6.64
N VAL A 61 -18.47 -11.46 -5.33
CA VAL A 61 -17.62 -10.79 -4.35
C VAL A 61 -16.54 -11.76 -3.91
N VAL A 62 -15.27 -11.44 -4.15
CA VAL A 62 -14.12 -12.27 -3.79
C VAL A 62 -13.18 -11.49 -2.88
N HIS A 63 -12.78 -12.10 -1.77
CA HIS A 63 -11.66 -11.63 -0.97
C HIS A 63 -10.42 -12.48 -1.25
N VAL A 64 -9.32 -11.85 -1.65
CA VAL A 64 -8.01 -12.49 -1.80
C VAL A 64 -7.00 -11.77 -0.91
N GLY A 65 -6.54 -12.45 0.13
CA GLY A 65 -5.60 -11.90 1.10
C GLY A 65 -5.49 -12.76 2.35
N ARG A 66 -4.55 -12.39 3.23
CA ARG A 66 -4.51 -12.95 4.58
C ARG A 66 -5.74 -12.47 5.35
N LEU A 67 -6.29 -13.34 6.19
CA LEU A 67 -7.33 -12.98 7.14
C LEU A 67 -6.69 -12.16 8.25
N GLY A 68 -7.08 -10.89 8.34
CA GLY A 68 -6.53 -9.93 9.30
C GLY A 68 -7.56 -8.87 9.65
N VAL A 69 -7.51 -8.39 10.89
CA VAL A 69 -8.43 -7.36 11.40
C VAL A 69 -8.35 -6.06 10.59
N GLU A 70 -7.18 -5.77 10.02
CA GLU A 70 -6.94 -4.63 9.15
C GLU A 70 -7.69 -4.68 7.82
N LYS A 71 -8.26 -5.84 7.47
CA LYS A 71 -9.05 -6.04 6.26
C LYS A 71 -10.55 -5.80 6.47
N SER A 72 -10.99 -5.71 7.72
CA SER A 72 -12.38 -5.36 8.07
C SER A 72 -13.43 -6.20 7.33
N LEU A 73 -13.21 -7.52 7.22
CA LEU A 73 -14.08 -8.40 6.43
C LEU A 73 -15.47 -8.60 7.04
N ASP A 74 -15.65 -8.31 8.32
CA ASP A 74 -16.95 -8.37 8.97
C ASP A 74 -17.97 -7.39 8.38
N PHE A 75 -17.53 -6.34 7.69
CA PHE A 75 -18.40 -5.40 6.98
C PHE A 75 -18.98 -5.97 5.67
N LEU A 76 -18.50 -7.12 5.21
CA LEU A 76 -18.98 -7.81 4.00
C LEU A 76 -20.10 -8.83 4.29
N LYS A 77 -20.46 -9.03 5.57
CA LYS A 77 -21.60 -9.84 6.00
C LYS A 77 -22.91 -9.10 5.77
#